data_AF-A0A971NTZ5-F1
#
_entry.id   AF-A0A971NTZ5-F1
#
_cell.length_a   1.000
_cell.length_b   1.000
_cell.length_c   1.000
_cell.angle_alpha   90.00
_cell.angle_beta   90.00
_cell.angle_gamma   90.00
#
_symmetry.space_group_name_H-M   'P 1'
#
loop_
_entity.id
_entity.type
_entity.pdbx_description
1 polymer ?
#
loop_
_entity_poly.entity_id
_entity_poly.type
_entity_poly.pdbx_seq_one_letter_code
_entity_poly.pdbx_strand_id
1 'polypeptide(L)'
;MSRREVLSWKQIPLLIEHLVSQFDQAIDTLLMVNPSGLITGGLVAARIRPAHVHAIKIDFPALSEPNVHDKSNLLALPKFVDFPPESQLKGQSVLLVDANWGCGRVLAGARRRVENAGGLARTAVLHFSPPLNNFQNEIPDYYASITDAEIIYPWDVDLGKQTRYFTEPRTS
;
A
#
# COMPACT_ATOMS: atom_id res chain seq x y z
N MET A 1 21.40 2.23 -13.18
CA MET A 1 20.60 3.22 -12.42
C MET A 1 19.14 2.88 -12.66
N SER A 2 18.32 2.73 -11.61
CA SER A 2 16.88 2.56 -11.76
C SER A 2 16.28 3.85 -12.34
N ARG A 3 15.34 3.72 -13.29
CA ARG A 3 14.58 4.84 -13.82
C ARG A 3 13.75 5.46 -12.69
N ARG A 4 13.75 6.79 -12.59
CA ARG A 4 12.94 7.56 -11.63
C ARG A 4 11.91 8.39 -12.36
N GLU A 5 10.69 8.44 -11.85
CA GLU A 5 9.61 9.24 -12.40
C GLU A 5 8.98 10.08 -11.29
N VAL A 6 9.03 11.40 -11.47
CA VAL A 6 8.40 12.35 -10.53
C VAL A 6 7.01 12.66 -11.03
N LEU A 7 6.01 12.39 -10.19
CA LEU A 7 4.63 12.71 -10.48
C LEU A 7 4.28 14.12 -9.99
N SER A 8 3.44 14.79 -10.76
CA SER A 8 2.83 16.07 -10.41
C SER A 8 1.43 15.89 -9.83
N TRP A 9 0.98 16.85 -9.03
CA TRP A 9 -0.41 16.91 -8.56
C TRP A 9 -1.45 16.89 -9.69
N LYS A 10 -1.07 17.28 -10.92
CA LYS A 10 -1.96 17.24 -12.08
C LYS A 10 -2.20 15.82 -12.61
N GLN A 11 -1.25 14.90 -12.41
CA GLN A 11 -1.35 13.51 -12.86
C GLN A 11 -2.16 12.66 -11.88
N ILE A 12 -2.14 12.99 -10.58
CA ILE A 12 -2.79 12.19 -9.54
C ILE A 12 -4.30 11.99 -9.79
N PRO A 13 -5.11 13.03 -10.12
CA PRO A 13 -6.52 12.84 -10.40
C PRO A 13 -6.78 11.85 -11.55
N LEU A 14 -5.97 11.87 -12.61
CA LEU A 14 -6.12 10.96 -13.75
C LEU A 14 -5.88 9.51 -13.33
N LEU A 15 -4.86 9.27 -12.49
CA LEU A 15 -4.58 7.94 -11.94
C LEU A 15 -5.71 7.47 -11.02
N ILE A 16 -6.24 8.35 -10.18
CA ILE A 16 -7.36 8.02 -9.28
C ILE A 16 -8.63 7.70 -10.08
N GLU A 17 -8.97 8.48 -11.12
CA GLU A 17 -10.13 8.17 -11.97
C GLU A 17 -9.97 6.83 -12.66
N HIS A 18 -8.79 6.57 -13.23
CA HIS A 18 -8.52 5.29 -13.88
C HIS A 18 -8.61 4.12 -12.90
N LEU A 19 -8.08 4.27 -11.69
CA LEU A 19 -8.17 3.26 -10.64
C LEU A 19 -9.62 2.98 -10.24
N VAL A 20 -10.38 4.02 -9.89
CA VAL A 20 -11.76 3.89 -9.41
C VAL A 20 -12.68 3.33 -10.51
N SER A 21 -12.41 3.62 -11.79
CA SER A 21 -13.20 3.08 -12.90
C SER A 21 -13.17 1.55 -13.03
N GLN A 22 -12.18 0.89 -12.40
CA GLN A 22 -12.05 -0.56 -12.42
C GLN A 22 -12.91 -1.25 -11.34
N PHE A 23 -13.43 -0.51 -10.36
CA PHE A 23 -14.13 -1.12 -9.24
C PHE A 23 -15.47 -1.70 -9.69
N ASP A 24 -15.62 -3.01 -9.52
CA ASP A 24 -16.77 -3.76 -10.00
C ASP A 24 -17.86 -4.00 -8.93
N GLN A 25 -17.60 -3.60 -7.69
CA GLN A 25 -18.47 -3.83 -6.53
C GLN A 25 -18.44 -2.66 -5.56
N ALA A 26 -19.53 -2.53 -4.79
CA ALA A 26 -19.61 -1.59 -3.68
C ALA A 26 -18.60 -1.97 -2.57
N ILE A 27 -18.02 -0.96 -1.95
CA ILE A 27 -17.06 -1.08 -0.85
C ILE A 27 -17.66 -0.46 0.40
N ASP A 28 -17.78 -1.26 1.45
CA ASP A 28 -18.31 -0.80 2.74
C ASP A 28 -17.21 -0.15 3.58
N THR A 29 -16.03 -0.78 3.59
CA THR A 29 -14.90 -0.40 4.45
C THR A 29 -13.64 -0.16 3.63
N LEU A 30 -12.99 0.98 3.84
CA LEU A 30 -11.71 1.32 3.26
C LEU A 30 -10.61 1.26 4.32
N LEU A 31 -9.57 0.47 4.05
CA LEU A 31 -8.38 0.34 4.88
C LEU A 31 -7.18 0.99 4.17
N MET A 32 -6.63 2.05 4.74
CA MET A 32 -5.52 2.82 4.16
C MET A 32 -4.22 2.46 4.86
N VAL A 33 -3.22 2.00 4.10
CA VAL A 33 -1.89 1.68 4.65
C VAL A 33 -1.19 2.97 5.07
N ASN A 34 -0.78 3.09 6.33
CA ASN A 34 -0.04 4.25 6.83
C ASN A 34 1.48 4.08 6.62
N PRO A 35 2.20 5.10 6.08
CA PRO A 35 1.72 6.39 5.57
C PRO A 35 1.39 6.41 4.08
N SER A 36 1.96 5.49 3.30
CA SER A 36 1.97 5.54 1.83
C SER A 36 0.57 5.54 1.21
N GLY A 37 -0.37 4.81 1.80
CA GLY A 37 -1.75 4.72 1.36
C GLY A 37 -2.68 5.80 1.89
N LEU A 38 -2.26 6.69 2.79
CA LEU A 38 -3.17 7.69 3.38
C LEU A 38 -3.71 8.67 2.34
N ILE A 39 -2.83 9.23 1.51
CA ILE A 39 -3.22 10.22 0.51
C ILE A 39 -4.01 9.57 -0.62
N THR A 40 -3.51 8.45 -1.15
CA THR A 40 -4.22 7.64 -2.17
C THR A 40 -5.59 7.21 -1.66
N GLY A 41 -5.64 6.66 -0.45
CA GLY A 41 -6.87 6.21 0.20
C GLY A 41 -7.86 7.35 0.43
N GLY A 42 -7.41 8.51 0.89
CA GLY A 42 -8.28 9.69 1.04
C GLY A 42 -8.89 10.15 -0.29
N LEU A 43 -8.10 10.14 -1.37
CA LEU A 43 -8.58 10.48 -2.70
C LEU A 43 -9.58 9.45 -3.24
N VAL A 44 -9.34 8.15 -3.01
CA VAL A 44 -10.29 7.08 -3.34
C VAL A 44 -11.58 7.20 -2.52
N ALA A 45 -11.48 7.44 -1.21
CA ALA A 45 -12.61 7.63 -0.31
C ALA A 45 -13.53 8.78 -0.76
N ALA A 46 -12.93 9.88 -1.25
CA ALA A 46 -13.67 11.02 -1.77
C ALA A 46 -14.53 10.67 -3.01
N ARG A 47 -14.15 9.64 -3.77
CA ARG A 47 -14.90 9.19 -4.96
C ARG A 47 -15.95 8.15 -4.64
N ILE A 48 -15.62 7.15 -3.82
CA ILE A 48 -16.50 6.00 -3.60
C ILE A 48 -17.36 6.12 -2.34
N ARG A 49 -17.00 7.01 -1.40
CA ARG A 49 -17.73 7.30 -0.16
C ARG A 49 -18.11 6.04 0.64
N PRO A 50 -17.12 5.24 1.07
CA PRO A 50 -17.37 4.04 1.86
C PRO A 50 -17.96 4.43 3.22
N ALA A 51 -18.72 3.54 3.85
CA ALA A 51 -19.32 3.77 5.17
C ALA A 51 -18.26 3.90 6.27
N HIS A 52 -17.15 3.16 6.13
CA HIS A 52 -16.07 3.11 7.11
C HIS A 52 -14.72 3.37 6.45
N VAL A 53 -13.87 4.16 7.12
CA VAL A 53 -12.51 4.45 6.69
C VAL A 53 -11.57 4.29 7.89
N HIS A 54 -10.55 3.45 7.76
CA HIS A 54 -9.55 3.23 8.79
C HIS A 54 -8.15 3.36 8.22
N ALA A 55 -7.25 4.01 8.94
CA ALA A 55 -5.82 3.86 8.72
C ALA A 55 -5.34 2.59 9.42
N ILE A 56 -4.54 1.78 8.74
CA ILE A 56 -3.85 0.64 9.34
C ILE A 56 -2.36 0.96 9.48
N LYS A 57 -1.80 0.64 10.64
CA LYS A 57 -0.38 0.90 10.93
C LYS A 57 0.37 -0.41 10.91
N ILE A 58 1.45 -0.43 10.14
CA ILE A 58 2.39 -1.54 10.08
C ILE A 58 3.67 -1.16 10.81
N ASP A 59 4.20 -2.11 11.55
CA ASP A 59 5.56 -2.11 12.05
C ASP A 59 6.35 -3.07 11.17
N PHE A 60 7.25 -2.50 10.38
CA PHE A 60 8.33 -3.27 9.82
C PHE A 60 9.42 -3.27 10.89
N PRO A 61 9.74 -4.43 11.52
CA PRO A 61 11.04 -4.53 12.17
C PRO A 61 12.04 -4.12 11.08
N ALA A 62 12.82 -3.07 11.37
CA ALA A 62 13.61 -2.36 10.39
C ALA A 62 14.18 -3.36 9.39
N LEU A 63 13.96 -3.12 8.10
CA LEU A 63 14.78 -3.73 7.06
C LEU A 63 16.19 -3.14 7.22
N SER A 64 16.83 -3.35 8.38
CA SER A 64 18.27 -3.30 8.51
C SER A 64 18.78 -4.16 7.38
N GLU A 65 19.77 -3.63 6.69
CA GLU A 65 20.41 -4.21 5.52
C GLU A 65 20.36 -5.73 5.55
N PRO A 66 20.09 -6.40 4.42
CA PRO A 66 20.25 -7.84 4.36
C PRO A 66 21.69 -8.14 4.77
N ASN A 67 21.90 -8.49 6.04
CA ASN A 67 23.08 -9.19 6.48
C ASN A 67 23.11 -10.38 5.53
N VAL A 68 24.08 -10.39 4.63
CA VAL A 68 24.20 -11.27 3.46
C VAL A 68 24.24 -12.77 3.85
N HIS A 69 24.07 -13.08 5.14
CA HIS A 69 24.07 -14.40 5.73
C HIS A 69 22.74 -14.83 6.37
N ASP A 70 21.73 -13.96 6.49
CA ASP A 70 20.47 -14.37 7.13
C ASP A 70 19.26 -14.26 6.18
N LYS A 71 19.01 -15.36 5.46
CA LYS A 71 17.83 -15.51 4.58
C LYS A 71 16.50 -15.52 5.35
N SER A 72 16.51 -15.55 6.69
CA SER A 72 15.29 -15.60 7.52
C SER A 72 14.52 -14.27 7.54
N ASN A 73 15.21 -13.12 7.44
CA ASN A 73 14.56 -11.80 7.42
C ASN A 73 13.74 -11.54 6.15
N LEU A 74 14.01 -12.28 5.07
CA LEU A 74 13.21 -12.24 3.85
C LEU A 74 11.84 -12.93 4.02
N LEU A 75 11.54 -13.54 5.17
CA LEU A 75 10.27 -14.25 5.41
C LEU A 75 9.41 -13.61 6.52
N ALA A 76 9.86 -12.51 7.14
CA ALA A 76 9.08 -11.85 8.18
C ALA A 76 7.77 -11.27 7.59
N LEU A 77 6.64 -11.74 8.12
CA LEU A 77 5.32 -11.16 7.86
C LEU A 77 5.22 -9.77 8.51
N PRO A 78 4.50 -8.82 7.90
CA PRO A 78 4.30 -7.50 8.51
C PRO A 78 3.53 -7.64 9.83
N LYS A 79 3.96 -6.91 10.85
CA LYS A 79 3.22 -6.80 12.11
C LYS A 79 2.27 -5.61 12.02
N PHE A 80 0.97 -5.85 12.13
CA PHE A 80 -0.02 -4.78 12.18
C PHE A 80 -0.12 -4.26 13.63
N VAL A 81 0.31 -3.02 13.85
CA VAL A 81 0.21 -2.33 15.15
C VAL A 81 -1.20 -1.84 15.38
N ASP A 82 -1.80 -1.23 14.35
CA ASP A 82 -3.17 -0.73 14.38
C ASP A 82 -3.94 -1.38 13.24
N PHE A 83 -5.03 -2.05 13.58
CA PHE A 83 -5.93 -2.71 12.64
C PHE A 83 -7.33 -2.78 13.25
N PRO A 84 -8.42 -2.59 12.46
CA PRO A 84 -9.78 -2.74 12.98
C PRO A 84 -10.01 -4.12 13.62
N PRO A 85 -10.80 -4.20 14.71
CA PRO A 85 -11.20 -5.48 15.27
C PRO A 85 -12.03 -6.30 14.27
N GLU A 86 -11.97 -7.63 14.40
CA GLU A 86 -12.66 -8.56 13.49
C GLU A 86 -14.18 -8.31 13.39
N SER A 87 -14.80 -7.86 14.48
CA SER A 87 -16.22 -7.50 14.50
C SER A 87 -16.60 -6.37 13.54
N GLN A 88 -15.63 -5.52 13.17
CA GLN A 88 -15.81 -4.45 12.18
C GLN A 88 -15.51 -4.91 10.74
N LEU A 89 -14.99 -6.12 10.54
CA LEU A 89 -14.58 -6.63 9.23
C LEU A 89 -15.47 -7.77 8.74
N LYS A 90 -16.06 -8.52 9.66
CA LYS A 90 -16.88 -9.69 9.34
C LYS A 90 -18.05 -9.33 8.41
N GLY A 91 -18.11 -9.97 7.25
CA GLY A 91 -19.15 -9.77 6.25
C GLY A 91 -19.05 -8.44 5.47
N GLN A 92 -18.02 -7.63 5.71
CA GLN A 92 -17.82 -6.37 4.99
C GLN A 92 -17.15 -6.61 3.64
N SER A 93 -17.53 -5.81 2.64
CA SER A 93 -16.71 -5.59 1.44
C SER A 93 -15.60 -4.58 1.77
N VAL A 94 -14.35 -5.02 1.77
CA VAL A 94 -13.19 -4.25 2.25
C VAL A 94 -12.22 -3.96 1.11
N LEU A 95 -11.90 -2.68 0.92
CA LEU A 95 -10.85 -2.24 0.00
C LEU A 95 -9.59 -1.82 0.78
N LEU A 96 -8.49 -2.50 0.53
CA LEU A 96 -7.15 -2.18 1.03
C LEU A 96 -6.44 -1.27 0.03
N VAL A 97 -6.01 -0.08 0.45
CA VAL A 97 -5.41 0.91 -0.44
C VAL A 97 -4.00 1.30 -0.01
N ASP A 98 -3.10 1.32 -0.98
CA ASP A 98 -1.73 1.85 -0.87
C ASP A 98 -1.40 2.71 -2.10
N ALA A 99 -0.34 3.53 -2.05
CA ALA A 99 0.16 4.22 -3.22
C ALA A 99 0.83 3.26 -4.21
N ASN A 100 1.63 2.31 -3.73
CA ASN A 100 2.32 1.35 -4.60
C ASN A 100 2.19 -0.09 -4.10
N TRP A 101 2.32 -1.02 -5.04
CA TRP A 101 2.59 -2.42 -4.77
C TRP A 101 4.04 -2.71 -5.14
N GLY A 102 4.93 -2.59 -4.15
CA GLY A 102 6.31 -3.04 -4.24
C GLY A 102 6.41 -4.55 -4.10
N CYS A 103 6.77 -5.04 -2.91
CA CYS A 103 6.94 -6.48 -2.66
C CYS A 103 5.65 -7.25 -2.32
N GLY A 104 4.50 -6.56 -2.29
CA GLY A 104 3.18 -7.12 -2.02
C GLY A 104 2.89 -7.55 -0.58
N ARG A 105 3.90 -7.64 0.29
CA ARG A 105 3.75 -8.28 1.63
C ARG A 105 2.73 -7.60 2.54
N VAL A 106 2.68 -6.27 2.53
CA VAL A 106 1.77 -5.49 3.37
C VAL A 106 0.33 -5.79 2.99
N LEU A 107 0.01 -5.61 1.71
CA LEU A 107 -1.35 -5.79 1.21
C LEU A 107 -1.76 -7.27 1.25
N ALA A 108 -0.84 -8.20 0.97
CA ALA A 108 -1.09 -9.64 1.13
C ALA A 108 -1.37 -10.03 2.60
N GLY A 109 -0.58 -9.51 3.55
CA GLY A 109 -0.79 -9.75 4.98
C GLY A 109 -2.10 -9.15 5.48
N ALA A 110 -2.44 -7.95 5.01
CA ALA A 110 -3.67 -7.27 5.39
C ALA A 110 -4.90 -7.96 4.79
N ARG A 111 -4.81 -8.40 3.52
CA ARG A 111 -5.84 -9.21 2.83
C ARG A 111 -6.17 -10.45 3.65
N ARG A 112 -5.17 -11.26 3.98
CA ARG A 112 -5.35 -12.47 4.80
C ARG A 112 -5.99 -12.18 6.15
N ARG A 113 -5.61 -11.07 6.80
CA ARG A 113 -6.20 -10.67 8.09
C ARG A 113 -7.69 -10.35 7.96
N VAL A 114 -8.10 -9.65 6.90
CA VAL A 114 -9.51 -9.37 6.62
C VAL A 114 -10.29 -10.64 6.29
N GLU A 115 -9.74 -11.48 5.41
CA GLU A 115 -10.37 -12.75 4.99
C GLU A 115 -10.56 -13.71 6.17
N ASN A 116 -9.54 -13.83 7.05
CA ASN A 116 -9.64 -14.63 8.27
C ASN A 116 -10.71 -14.11 9.25
N ALA A 117 -10.98 -12.80 9.25
CA ALA A 117 -12.08 -12.20 10.01
C ALA A 117 -13.46 -12.42 9.35
N GLY A 118 -13.51 -13.05 8.18
CA GLY A 118 -14.71 -13.29 7.39
C GLY A 118 -15.15 -12.09 6.55
N GLY A 119 -14.27 -11.14 6.27
CA GLY A 119 -14.51 -10.05 5.31
C GLY A 119 -14.12 -10.46 3.88
N LEU A 120 -14.62 -9.69 2.90
CA LEU A 120 -14.26 -9.85 1.49
C LEU A 120 -13.22 -8.79 1.12
N ALA A 121 -11.96 -9.18 0.96
CA ALA A 121 -10.87 -8.25 0.74
C ALA A 121 -10.53 -8.07 -0.75
N ARG A 122 -10.34 -6.81 -1.15
CA ARG A 122 -9.68 -6.44 -2.41
C ARG A 122 -8.57 -5.43 -2.15
N THR A 123 -7.60 -5.33 -3.06
CA THR A 123 -6.46 -4.41 -2.96
C THR A 123 -6.39 -3.49 -4.16
N ALA A 124 -6.17 -2.19 -3.92
CA ALA A 124 -6.02 -1.17 -4.95
C ALA A 124 -4.76 -0.32 -4.73
N VAL A 125 -4.00 -0.08 -5.80
CA VAL A 125 -2.78 0.74 -5.77
C VAL A 125 -2.71 1.71 -6.94
N LEU A 126 -1.97 2.81 -6.83
CA LEU A 126 -1.70 3.65 -8.01
C LEU A 126 -0.72 2.96 -8.94
N HIS A 127 0.40 2.46 -8.41
CA HIS A 127 1.46 1.85 -9.21
C HIS A 127 1.73 0.42 -8.77
N PHE A 128 1.64 -0.50 -9.73
CA PHE A 128 2.09 -1.88 -9.57
C PHE A 128 3.46 -2.06 -10.21
N SER A 129 4.41 -2.61 -9.46
CA SER A 129 5.75 -2.94 -9.97
C SER A 129 5.98 -4.45 -10.02
N PRO A 130 5.65 -5.12 -11.15
CA PRO A 130 5.88 -6.56 -11.32
C PRO A 130 7.30 -7.03 -10.97
N PRO A 131 8.39 -6.29 -11.33
CA PRO A 131 9.74 -6.72 -10.99
C PRO A 131 10.04 -6.79 -9.49
N LEU A 132 9.30 -6.03 -8.67
CA LEU A 132 9.46 -6.03 -7.21
C LEU A 132 8.56 -7.05 -6.52
N ASN A 133 7.61 -7.64 -7.25
CA ASN A 133 6.61 -8.52 -6.66
C ASN A 133 7.24 -9.84 -6.21
N ASN A 134 7.13 -10.16 -4.91
CA ASN A 134 7.67 -11.40 -4.35
C ASN A 134 6.71 -12.59 -4.45
N PHE A 135 5.50 -12.38 -4.98
CA PHE A 135 4.47 -13.41 -5.08
C PHE A 135 4.27 -13.82 -6.53
N GLN A 136 4.26 -15.13 -6.81
CA GLN A 136 4.07 -15.63 -8.18
C GLN A 136 2.64 -15.42 -8.68
N ASN A 137 1.65 -15.55 -7.80
CA ASN A 137 0.23 -15.57 -8.15
C ASN A 137 -0.60 -14.51 -7.41
N GLU A 138 0.04 -13.59 -6.68
CA GLU A 138 -0.65 -12.54 -5.92
C GLU A 138 -0.23 -11.17 -6.47
N ILE A 139 -1.20 -10.45 -7.03
CA ILE A 139 -1.08 -9.11 -7.60
C ILE A 139 -2.22 -8.22 -7.06
N PRO A 140 -2.17 -6.89 -7.22
CA PRO A 140 -3.31 -6.05 -6.87
C PRO A 140 -4.55 -6.41 -7.70
N ASP A 141 -5.75 -6.41 -7.09
CA ASP A 141 -7.00 -6.53 -7.84
C ASP A 141 -7.22 -5.32 -8.75
N TYR A 142 -6.81 -4.13 -8.30
CA TYR A 142 -6.91 -2.89 -9.06
C TYR A 142 -5.58 -2.11 -9.05
N TYR A 143 -5.19 -1.57 -10.20
CA TYR A 143 -4.02 -0.70 -10.29
C TYR A 143 -4.16 0.36 -11.38
N ALA A 144 -3.71 1.59 -11.12
CA ALA A 144 -3.81 2.67 -12.11
C ALA A 144 -2.75 2.57 -13.21
N SER A 145 -1.55 2.07 -12.89
CA SER A 145 -0.42 1.98 -13.82
C SER A 145 0.53 0.84 -13.45
N ILE A 146 1.13 0.21 -14.45
CA ILE A 146 2.24 -0.74 -14.30
C ILE A 146 3.54 0.00 -14.60
N THR A 147 4.55 -0.15 -13.75
CA THR A 147 5.84 0.54 -13.92
C THR A 147 7.01 -0.23 -13.33
N ASP A 148 8.17 -0.10 -13.97
CA ASP A 148 9.47 -0.52 -13.46
C ASP A 148 10.27 0.65 -12.85
N ALA A 149 9.72 1.86 -12.88
CA ALA A 149 10.35 3.06 -12.36
C ALA A 149 10.09 3.23 -10.86
N GLU A 150 11.06 3.83 -10.17
CA GLU A 150 10.86 4.39 -8.83
C GLU A 150 10.01 5.66 -8.95
N ILE A 151 8.79 5.60 -8.44
CA ILE A 151 7.84 6.71 -8.47
C ILE A 151 8.06 7.62 -7.27
N ILE A 152 8.25 8.92 -7.53
CA ILE A 152 8.29 9.97 -6.52
C ILE A 152 6.96 10.70 -6.59
N TYR A 153 6.11 10.49 -5.59
CA TYR A 153 4.79 11.13 -5.55
C TYR A 153 4.88 12.60 -5.15
N PRO A 154 3.90 13.45 -5.51
CA PRO A 154 3.92 14.88 -5.19
C PRO A 154 4.06 15.19 -3.70
N TRP A 155 3.53 14.32 -2.85
CA TRP A 155 3.62 14.44 -1.38
C TRP A 155 4.97 13.97 -0.82
N ASP A 156 5.77 13.26 -1.61
CA ASP A 156 7.13 12.85 -1.25
C ASP A 156 8.18 13.86 -1.75
N VAL A 157 7.82 14.80 -2.64
CA VAL A 157 8.77 15.75 -3.26
C VAL A 157 9.44 16.66 -2.23
N ASP A 158 8.69 17.19 -1.26
CA ASP A 158 9.26 18.01 -0.17
C ASP A 158 9.98 17.17 0.89
N LEU A 159 9.62 15.88 1.01
CA LEU A 159 10.41 14.91 1.77
C LEU A 159 11.76 14.64 1.08
N GLY A 160 11.91 14.98 -0.21
CA GLY A 160 13.12 14.79 -1.04
C GLY A 160 14.39 15.52 -0.60
N LYS A 161 14.41 16.22 0.54
CA LYS A 161 15.65 16.61 1.25
C LYS A 161 15.99 15.73 2.46
N GLN A 162 15.11 14.81 2.84
CA GLN A 162 15.15 14.02 4.07
C GLN A 162 14.86 12.52 3.87
N THR A 163 14.26 12.06 2.78
CA THR A 163 13.91 10.63 2.63
C THR A 163 15.03 9.77 2.06
N ARG A 164 16.06 9.58 2.90
CA ARG A 164 16.46 8.21 3.23
C ARG A 164 15.34 7.64 4.08
N TYR A 165 14.45 6.82 3.51
CA TYR A 165 13.60 5.98 4.37
C TYR A 165 14.55 5.01 5.10
N PHE A 166 14.94 5.36 6.32
CA PHE A 166 15.60 4.49 7.30
C PHE A 166 16.98 3.92 6.93
N THR A 167 18.00 4.78 6.76
CA THR A 167 19.38 4.40 7.11
C THR A 167 20.10 5.53 7.84
N GLU A 168 20.52 5.18 9.07
CA GLU A 168 21.38 5.85 10.04
C GLU A 168 20.70 6.72 11.13
N PRO A 169 20.87 6.36 12.42
CA PRO A 169 20.78 7.36 13.49
C PRO A 169 21.95 8.33 13.33
N ARG A 170 21.67 9.64 13.34
CA ARG A 170 22.72 10.65 13.48
C ARG A 170 23.37 10.47 14.85
N THR A 171 24.59 9.95 14.88
CA THR A 171 25.49 10.18 16.02
C THR A 171 25.97 11.63 15.91
N SER A 172 25.61 12.42 16.92
CA SER A 172 26.31 13.65 17.30
C SER A 172 27.76 13.35 17.65
#